data_AF-A0A6I5N7I5-F1
#
_entry.id   AF-A0A6I5N7I5-F1
#
_cell.length_a   1.000
_cell.length_b   1.000
_cell.length_c   1.000
_cell.angle_alpha   90.00
_cell.angle_beta   90.00
_cell.angle_gamma   90.00
#
_symmetry.space_group_name_H-M   'P 1'
#
loop_
_entity.id
_entity.type
_entity.pdbx_description
1 polymer ?
#
loop_
_entity_poly.entity_id
_entity_poly.type
_entity_poly.pdbx_seq_one_letter_code
_entity_poly.pdbx_strand_id
1 'polypeptide(L)'
;MSASTLSERDRSFLARLSEIDFGPIAFKLMHPEEGEGWSLEQVTRAVEHYRRFLFLNHCYPERAIVPSREIDQVWHTHILDTAKYREDCDRLFGQFMDHWPYFGMRSAEERAQLNTAFEETQALYAKHFGAPAAAQA
;
A
#
# COMPACT_ATOMS: atom_id res chain seq x y z
N MET A 1 21.77 -12.49 -13.16
CA MET A 1 20.55 -11.81 -12.65
C MET A 1 20.88 -11.33 -11.25
N SER A 2 21.12 -10.03 -11.07
CA SER A 2 21.65 -9.52 -9.80
C SER A 2 20.53 -9.44 -8.77
N ALA A 3 20.69 -10.13 -7.64
CA ALA A 3 19.92 -9.85 -6.44
C ALA A 3 20.17 -8.38 -6.07
N SER A 4 19.18 -7.52 -6.27
CA SER A 4 19.28 -6.11 -5.92
C SER A 4 19.50 -6.03 -4.42
N THR A 5 20.73 -5.76 -4.00
CA THR A 5 21.04 -5.57 -2.59
C THR A 5 20.31 -4.30 -2.16
N LEU A 6 19.45 -4.41 -1.14
CA LEU A 6 18.73 -3.25 -0.60
C LEU A 6 19.72 -2.12 -0.30
N SER A 7 19.37 -0.87 -0.61
CA SER A 7 20.20 0.26 -0.22
C SER A 7 20.13 0.50 1.29
N GLU A 8 21.01 1.34 1.84
CA GLU A 8 20.90 1.78 3.24
C GLU A 8 19.60 2.54 3.51
N ARG A 9 19.17 3.35 2.54
CA ARG A 9 17.88 4.04 2.55
C ARG A 9 16.71 3.04 2.66
N ASP A 10 16.72 1.98 1.84
CA ASP A 10 15.68 0.96 1.86
C ASP A 10 15.66 0.19 3.19
N ARG A 11 16.83 -0.17 3.73
CA ARG A 11 16.95 -0.82 5.05
C ARG A 11 16.40 0.07 6.18
N SER A 12 16.75 1.36 6.17
CA SER A 12 16.26 2.33 7.15
C SER A 12 14.73 2.52 7.06
N PHE A 13 14.18 2.54 5.85
CA PHE A 13 12.72 2.54 5.67
C PHE A 13 12.06 1.27 6.21
N LEU A 14 12.60 0.10 5.89
CA LEU A 14 12.06 -1.18 6.36
C LEU A 14 12.12 -1.31 7.88
N ALA A 15 13.17 -0.80 8.53
CA ALA A 15 13.26 -0.75 9.98
C ALA A 15 12.10 0.09 10.58
N ARG A 16 11.90 1.32 10.09
CA ARG A 16 10.78 2.18 10.52
C ARG A 16 9.42 1.54 10.22
N LEU A 17 9.26 0.91 9.07
CA LEU A 17 8.03 0.22 8.68
C LEU A 17 7.73 -0.97 9.60
N SER A 18 8.74 -1.68 10.08
CA SER A 18 8.55 -2.80 11.01
C SER A 18 8.00 -2.37 12.37
N GLU A 19 8.21 -1.10 12.74
CA GLU A 19 7.74 -0.50 13.99
C GLU A 19 6.31 0.09 13.88
N ILE A 20 5.72 0.15 12.68
CA ILE A 20 4.34 0.60 12.50
C ILE A 20 3.39 -0.48 13.00
N ASP A 21 2.60 -0.13 14.01
CA ASP A 21 1.51 -0.98 14.51
C ASP A 21 0.27 -0.84 13.63
N PHE A 22 -0.05 -1.88 12.87
CA PHE A 22 -1.29 -1.97 12.08
C PHE A 22 -2.41 -2.73 12.83
N GLY A 23 -2.22 -3.06 14.11
CA GLY A 23 -3.20 -3.75 14.94
C GLY A 23 -4.58 -3.07 14.97
N PRO A 24 -4.68 -1.75 15.20
CA PRO A 24 -5.97 -1.04 15.16
C PRO A 24 -6.67 -1.10 13.80
N ILE A 25 -5.91 -1.00 12.70
CA ILE A 25 -6.42 -1.09 11.33
C ILE A 25 -6.95 -2.51 11.09
N ALA A 26 -6.17 -3.53 11.47
CA ALA A 26 -6.57 -4.92 11.33
C ALA A 26 -7.82 -5.23 12.16
N PHE A 27 -7.88 -4.75 13.40
CA PHE A 27 -9.03 -4.89 14.27
C PHE A 27 -10.30 -4.28 13.65
N LYS A 28 -10.21 -3.06 13.10
CA LYS A 28 -11.34 -2.40 12.42
C LYS A 28 -11.81 -3.20 11.20
N LEU A 29 -10.90 -3.68 10.36
CA LEU A 29 -11.23 -4.47 9.16
C LEU A 29 -11.91 -5.81 9.50
N MET A 30 -11.52 -6.44 10.60
CA MET A 30 -12.12 -7.69 11.07
C MET A 30 -13.51 -7.49 11.69
N HIS A 31 -13.88 -6.28 12.08
CA HIS A 31 -15.16 -6.04 12.72
C HIS A 31 -16.33 -6.30 11.75
N PRO A 32 -17.32 -7.14 12.10
CA PRO A 32 -18.34 -7.60 11.15
C PRO A 32 -19.33 -6.52 10.70
N GLU A 33 -19.68 -5.58 11.59
CA GLU A 33 -20.69 -4.55 11.29
C GLU A 33 -20.10 -3.23 10.83
N GLU A 34 -18.90 -2.93 11.31
CA GLU A 34 -18.27 -1.61 11.24
C GLU A 34 -17.05 -1.62 10.30
N GLY A 35 -16.64 -2.81 9.84
CA GLY A 35 -15.53 -3.02 8.93
C GLY A 35 -15.94 -3.93 7.77
N GLU A 36 -15.02 -4.77 7.32
CA GLU A 36 -15.22 -5.66 6.18
C GLU A 36 -15.56 -7.10 6.61
N GLY A 37 -15.62 -7.38 7.93
CA GLY A 37 -15.86 -8.72 8.47
C GLY A 37 -14.79 -9.74 8.08
N TRP A 38 -13.56 -9.29 7.83
CA TRP A 38 -12.48 -10.16 7.38
C TRP A 38 -12.03 -11.15 8.45
N SER A 39 -11.63 -12.34 8.01
CA SER A 39 -10.92 -13.29 8.87
C SER A 39 -9.52 -12.78 9.22
N LEU A 40 -8.93 -13.34 10.27
CA LEU A 40 -7.54 -13.06 10.66
C LEU A 40 -6.56 -13.33 9.50
N GLU A 41 -6.81 -14.39 8.73
CA GLU A 41 -5.97 -14.74 7.57
C GLU A 41 -6.07 -13.68 6.47
N GLN A 42 -7.28 -13.23 6.14
CA GLN A 42 -7.51 -12.20 5.12
C GLN A 42 -6.81 -10.89 5.50
N VAL A 43 -6.99 -10.43 6.73
CA VAL A 43 -6.41 -9.15 7.17
C VAL A 43 -4.88 -9.24 7.30
N THR A 44 -4.34 -10.38 7.76
CA THR A 44 -2.89 -10.59 7.85
C THR A 44 -2.25 -10.51 6.47
N ARG A 45 -2.87 -11.16 5.48
CA ARG A 45 -2.42 -11.10 4.08
C ARG A 45 -2.49 -9.68 3.52
N ALA A 46 -3.63 -8.99 3.71
CA ALA A 46 -3.84 -7.65 3.18
C ALA A 46 -2.88 -6.61 3.80
N VAL A 47 -2.65 -6.68 5.12
CA VAL A 47 -1.68 -5.81 5.81
C VAL A 47 -0.25 -6.03 5.30
N GLU A 48 0.14 -7.28 5.03
CA GLU A 48 1.45 -7.57 4.43
C GLU A 48 1.56 -6.99 3.01
N HIS A 49 0.52 -7.09 2.19
CA HIS A 49 0.50 -6.43 0.88
C HIS A 49 0.51 -4.90 0.98
N TYR A 50 -0.11 -4.31 1.99
CA TYR A 50 -0.05 -2.88 2.27
C TYR A 50 1.35 -2.43 2.71
N ARG A 51 2.07 -3.22 3.51
CA ARG A 51 3.48 -2.97 3.82
C ARG A 51 4.34 -2.90 2.56
N ARG A 52 4.13 -3.85 1.64
CA ARG A 52 4.81 -3.88 0.34
C ARG A 52 4.45 -2.65 -0.51
N PHE A 53 3.20 -2.21 -0.47
CA PHE A 53 2.74 -1.01 -1.16
C PHE A 53 3.45 0.24 -0.64
N LEU A 54 3.57 0.41 0.68
CA LEU A 54 4.31 1.52 1.30
C LEU A 54 5.78 1.50 0.90
N PHE A 55 6.39 0.31 0.85
CA PHE A 55 7.78 0.15 0.39
C PHE A 55 7.97 0.56 -1.07
N LEU A 56 7.05 0.17 -1.97
CA LEU A 56 7.15 0.60 -3.38
C LEU A 56 6.98 2.11 -3.55
N ASN A 57 6.06 2.75 -2.81
CA ASN A 57 5.94 4.22 -2.81
C ASN A 57 7.24 4.89 -2.33
N HIS A 58 7.94 4.28 -1.35
CA HIS A 58 9.26 4.75 -0.93
C HIS A 58 10.34 4.58 -2.02
N CYS A 59 10.38 3.45 -2.71
CA CYS A 59 11.37 3.19 -3.76
C CYS A 59 11.13 4.02 -5.02
N TYR A 60 9.89 4.40 -5.30
CA TYR A 60 9.48 5.04 -6.56
C TYR A 60 8.59 6.27 -6.32
N PRO A 61 9.08 7.32 -5.63
CA PRO A 61 8.27 8.48 -5.26
C PRO A 61 7.73 9.30 -6.45
N GLU A 62 8.33 9.14 -7.64
CA GLU A 62 7.91 9.83 -8.87
C GLU A 62 6.95 9.00 -9.73
N ARG A 63 6.56 7.79 -9.29
CA ARG A 63 5.66 6.90 -10.03
C ARG A 63 4.31 6.78 -9.33
N ALA A 64 3.26 6.64 -10.11
CA ALA A 64 1.94 6.27 -9.59
C ALA A 64 1.94 4.77 -9.22
N ILE A 65 2.13 4.47 -7.94
CA ILE A 65 1.96 3.11 -7.41
C ILE A 65 0.48 2.92 -7.07
N VAL A 66 -0.18 1.99 -7.76
CA VAL A 66 -1.63 1.79 -7.67
C VAL A 66 -1.93 0.58 -6.78
N PRO A 67 -2.74 0.74 -5.70
CA PRO A 67 -3.09 -0.38 -4.84
C PRO A 67 -4.06 -1.35 -5.55
N SER A 68 -4.03 -2.63 -5.15
CA SER A 68 -5.17 -3.52 -5.38
C SER A 68 -6.33 -3.14 -4.46
N ARG A 69 -7.52 -3.70 -4.68
CA ARG A 69 -8.69 -3.40 -3.84
C ARG A 69 -8.45 -3.71 -2.35
N GLU A 70 -7.86 -4.85 -2.04
CA GLU A 70 -7.58 -5.22 -0.63
C GLU A 70 -6.56 -4.26 0.01
N ILE A 71 -5.55 -3.81 -0.75
CA ILE A 71 -4.57 -2.83 -0.28
C ILE A 71 -5.25 -1.48 -0.06
N ASP A 72 -6.12 -1.06 -0.98
CA ASP A 72 -6.83 0.21 -0.90
C ASP A 72 -7.79 0.25 0.29
N GLN A 73 -8.48 -0.86 0.62
CA GLN A 73 -9.32 -0.97 1.82
C GLN A 73 -8.51 -0.84 3.12
N VAL A 74 -7.34 -1.47 3.20
CA VAL A 74 -6.41 -1.27 4.33
C VAL A 74 -5.97 0.18 4.41
N TRP A 75 -5.62 0.79 3.26
CA TRP A 75 -5.15 2.16 3.20
C TRP A 75 -6.25 3.15 3.59
N HIS A 76 -7.48 3.01 3.11
CA HIS A 76 -8.62 3.85 3.52
C HIS A 76 -8.87 3.74 5.02
N THR A 77 -8.86 2.52 5.56
CA THR A 77 -9.03 2.31 7.00
C THR A 77 -7.92 3.01 7.79
N HIS A 78 -6.68 2.96 7.30
CA HIS A 78 -5.56 3.69 7.90
C HIS A 78 -5.77 5.21 7.82
N ILE A 79 -6.15 5.75 6.66
CA ILE A 79 -6.41 7.20 6.45
C ILE A 79 -7.49 7.72 7.42
N LEU A 80 -8.54 6.94 7.67
CA LEU A 80 -9.65 7.33 8.55
C LEU A 80 -9.22 7.48 10.02
N ASP A 81 -8.16 6.79 10.46
CA ASP A 81 -7.45 7.11 11.71
C ASP A 81 -6.46 8.26 11.46
N THR A 82 -7.02 9.45 11.23
CA THR A 82 -6.28 10.59 10.68
C THR A 82 -5.07 11.03 11.50
N ALA A 83 -5.09 10.87 12.82
CA ALA A 83 -3.97 11.23 13.69
C ALA A 83 -2.82 10.23 13.50
N LYS A 84 -3.13 8.93 13.63
CA LYS A 84 -2.16 7.86 13.40
C LYS A 84 -1.59 7.89 11.98
N TYR A 85 -2.45 8.08 10.98
CA TYR A 85 -2.01 8.12 9.59
C TYR A 85 -1.01 9.25 9.33
N ARG A 86 -1.23 10.41 9.93
CA ARG A 86 -0.31 11.56 9.83
C ARG A 86 1.03 11.26 10.48
N GLU A 87 1.02 10.69 11.68
CA GLU A 87 2.24 10.31 12.42
C GLU A 87 3.02 9.22 11.67
N ASP A 88 2.34 8.19 11.19
CA ASP A 88 2.96 7.10 10.44
C ASP A 88 3.52 7.59 9.09
N CYS A 89 2.83 8.50 8.41
CA CYS A 89 3.33 9.12 7.18
C CYS A 89 4.60 9.97 7.43
N ASP A 90 4.59 10.82 8.46
CA ASP A 90 5.78 11.60 8.84
C ASP A 90 6.93 10.67 9.21
N ARG A 91 6.65 9.63 9.99
CA ARG A 91 7.64 8.63 10.38
C ARG A 91 8.24 7.89 9.20
N LEU A 92 7.45 7.53 8.18
CA LEU A 92 7.91 6.73 7.04
C LEU A 92 8.49 7.57 5.91
N PHE A 93 7.82 8.66 5.55
CA PHE A 93 8.08 9.45 4.35
C PHE A 93 8.60 10.86 4.67
N GLY A 94 8.51 11.32 5.92
CA GLY A 94 8.82 12.70 6.32
C GLY A 94 7.77 13.72 5.82
N GLN A 95 6.65 13.24 5.31
CA GLN A 95 5.55 14.04 4.78
C GLN A 95 4.29 13.19 4.68
N PHE A 96 3.14 13.84 4.54
CA PHE A 96 1.87 13.18 4.30
C PHE A 96 1.88 12.49 2.93
N MET A 97 1.41 11.24 2.86
CA MET A 97 1.23 10.53 1.60
C MET A 97 -0.19 10.77 1.09
N ASP A 98 -0.35 11.59 0.06
CA ASP A 98 -1.68 11.94 -0.44
C ASP A 98 -2.37 10.75 -1.12
N HIS A 99 -3.66 10.58 -0.85
CA HIS A 99 -4.53 9.64 -1.55
C HIS A 99 -5.33 10.39 -2.62
N TRP A 100 -5.34 9.85 -3.83
CA TRP A 100 -6.12 10.37 -4.94
C TRP A 100 -7.22 9.37 -5.36
N PRO A 101 -8.41 9.38 -4.70
CA PRO A 101 -9.38 8.29 -4.81
C PRO A 101 -10.14 8.25 -6.14
N TYR A 102 -10.04 9.30 -6.95
CA TYR A 102 -10.75 9.43 -8.23
C TYR A 102 -9.84 9.21 -9.45
N PHE A 103 -8.59 8.74 -9.26
CA PHE A 103 -7.68 8.43 -10.36
C PHE A 103 -8.30 7.38 -11.30
N GLY A 104 -8.39 7.69 -12.60
CA GLY A 104 -8.99 6.81 -13.60
C GLY A 104 -10.51 6.91 -13.73
N MET A 105 -11.20 7.75 -12.95
CA MET A 105 -12.67 7.81 -12.94
C MET A 105 -13.27 8.92 -13.82
N ARG A 106 -12.48 9.92 -14.25
CA ARG A 106 -13.03 11.14 -14.87
C ARG A 106 -13.12 11.07 -16.39
N SER A 107 -12.30 10.24 -17.04
CA SER A 107 -12.28 10.11 -18.50
C SER A 107 -11.72 8.75 -18.95
N ALA A 108 -11.95 8.41 -20.23
CA ALA A 108 -11.35 7.22 -20.84
C ALA A 108 -9.81 7.29 -20.89
N GLU A 109 -9.25 8.49 -21.05
CA GLU A 109 -7.81 8.72 -21.03
C GLU A 109 -7.22 8.42 -19.65
N GLU A 110 -7.83 8.92 -18.58
CA GLU A 110 -7.38 8.60 -17.22
C GLU A 110 -7.53 7.11 -16.89
N ARG A 111 -8.60 6.47 -17.40
CA ARG A 111 -8.77 5.02 -17.25
C ARG A 111 -7.61 4.26 -17.90
N ALA A 112 -7.16 4.69 -19.08
CA ALA A 112 -6.00 4.10 -19.72
C ALA A 112 -4.71 4.33 -18.90
N GLN A 113 -4.52 5.54 -18.36
CA GLN A 113 -3.38 5.85 -17.47
C GLN A 113 -3.38 4.98 -16.21
N LEU A 114 -4.55 4.78 -15.58
CA LEU A 114 -4.71 3.88 -14.43
C LEU A 114 -4.33 2.44 -14.79
N ASN A 115 -4.76 1.94 -15.96
CA ASN A 115 -4.41 0.59 -16.40
C ASN A 115 -2.90 0.43 -16.60
N THR A 116 -2.25 1.40 -17.26
CA THR A 116 -0.78 1.40 -17.42
C THR A 116 -0.07 1.43 -16.07
N ALA A 117 -0.48 2.32 -15.16
CA ALA A 117 0.12 2.42 -13.82
C ALA A 117 -0.09 1.13 -12.99
N PHE A 118 -1.23 0.46 -13.17
CA PHE A 118 -1.49 -0.84 -12.55
C PHE A 118 -0.53 -1.91 -13.08
N GLU A 119 -0.37 -2.03 -14.41
CA GLU A 119 0.58 -2.98 -15.02
C GLU A 119 2.02 -2.74 -14.56
N GLU A 120 2.45 -1.47 -14.50
CA GLU A 120 3.76 -1.09 -13.98
C GLU A 120 3.90 -1.47 -12.50
N THR A 121 2.86 -1.24 -11.69
CA THR A 121 2.86 -1.63 -10.28
C THR A 121 3.00 -3.14 -10.13
N GLN A 122 2.30 -3.94 -10.94
CA GLN A 122 2.43 -5.40 -10.92
C GLN A 122 3.85 -5.86 -11.28
N ALA A 123 4.48 -5.24 -12.27
CA ALA A 123 5.86 -5.53 -12.64
C ALA A 123 6.85 -5.19 -11.51
N LEU A 124 6.62 -4.09 -10.80
CA LEU A 124 7.42 -3.71 -9.62
C LEU A 124 7.23 -4.69 -8.46
N TYR A 125 6.00 -5.15 -8.20
CA TYR A 125 5.73 -6.18 -7.21
C TYR A 125 6.48 -7.48 -7.54
N ALA A 126 6.37 -7.96 -8.78
CA ALA A 126 7.08 -9.16 -9.22
C ALA A 126 8.60 -9.01 -9.08
N LYS A 127 9.14 -7.82 -9.40
CA LYS A 127 10.57 -7.51 -9.27
C LYS A 127 11.06 -7.55 -7.82
N HIS A 128 10.30 -7.00 -6.88
CA HIS A 128 10.74 -6.83 -5.48
C HIS A 128 10.37 -8.01 -4.57
N PHE A 129 9.27 -8.69 -4.86
CA PHE A 129 8.68 -9.71 -3.97
C PHE A 129 8.51 -11.08 -4.62
N GLY A 130 8.89 -11.22 -5.89
CA GLY A 130 8.81 -12.48 -6.64
C GLY A 130 7.39 -12.89 -7.07
N ALA A 131 6.39 -12.07 -6.79
CA ALA A 131 4.99 -12.30 -7.16
C ALA A 131 4.27 -10.96 -7.39
N PRO A 132 3.23 -10.92 -8.25
CA PRO A 132 2.35 -9.75 -8.40
C PRO A 132 1.64 -9.40 -7.09
N ALA A 133 1.11 -8.18 -7.00
CA ALA A 133 0.16 -7.84 -5.93
C ALA A 133 -1.12 -8.66 -6.11
N ALA A 134 -1.93 -8.78 -5.05
CA ALA A 134 -3.23 -9.43 -5.17
C ALA A 134 -4.04 -8.81 -6.32
N ALA A 135 -4.73 -9.67 -7.08
CA ALA A 135 -5.50 -9.25 -8.25
C ALA A 135 -6.62 -8.26 -7.88
N GLN A 136 -7.02 -7.40 -8.83
CA GLN A 136 -8.25 -6.62 -8.68
C GLN A 136 -9.45 -7.59 -8.67
N ALA A 137 -10.25 -7.54 -7.60
CA ALA A 137 -11.53 -8.23 -7.48
C ALA A 137 -12.65 -7.19 -7.32
#